data_AF-X0VGT0-F1
#
_entry.id   AF-X0VGT0-F1
#
_cell.length_a   1.000
_cell.length_b   1.000
_cell.length_c   1.000
_cell.angle_alpha   90.00
_cell.angle_beta   90.00
_cell.angle_gamma   90.00
#
_symmetry.space_group_name_H-M   'P 1'
#
loop_
_entity.id
_entity.type
_entity.pdbx_description
1 polymer ?
#
loop_
_entity_poly.entity_id
_entity_poly.type
_entity_poly.pdbx_seq_one_letter_code
_entity_poly.pdbx_strand_id
1 'polypeptide(L)' 'EGCDFNIAMGLCVGHDSLFLKHAEALTTVFAVKDRLLGHNPLAALYQSRQYYRRLRTRGGIPGEVGEG' A
#
# COMPACT_ATOMS: atom_id res chain seq x y z
N GLU A 1 1.48 -29.07 -9.49
CA GLU A 1 2.27 -27.93 -8.99
C GLU A 1 1.31 -26.81 -8.60
N GLY A 2 1.58 -26.15 -7.48
CA GLY A 2 0.72 -25.11 -6.91
C GLY A 2 1.55 -24.01 -6.26
N CYS A 3 0.92 -22.89 -5.93
CA CYS A 3 1.56 -21.80 -5.20
C CYS A 3 1.38 -22.05 -3.69
N ASP A 4 2.42 -21.86 -2.88
CA ASP A 4 2.32 -21.99 -1.42
C ASP A 4 1.82 -20.71 -0.75
N PHE A 5 2.05 -19.55 -1.38
CA PHE A 5 1.71 -18.25 -0.84
C PHE A 5 1.47 -17.19 -1.94
N ASN A 6 0.30 -16.56 -1.93
CA ASN A 6 -0.08 -15.52 -2.88
C ASN A 6 0.13 -14.12 -2.30
N ILE A 7 0.63 -13.22 -3.14
CA ILE A 7 0.66 -11.78 -2.87
C ILE A 7 -0.30 -11.13 -3.86
N ALA A 8 -1.44 -10.66 -3.36
CA ALA A 8 -2.44 -9.98 -4.17
C ALA A 8 -2.13 -8.47 -4.24
N MET A 9 -2.01 -7.93 -5.45
CA MET A 9 -2.09 -6.48 -5.66
C MET A 9 -3.57 -6.13 -5.79
N GLY A 10 -4.11 -5.57 -4.71
CA GLY A 10 -5.53 -5.40 -4.44
C GLY A 10 -6.28 -4.83 -5.63
N LEU A 11 -7.17 -5.66 -6.12
CA LEU A 11 -8.20 -5.31 -7.07
C LEU A 11 -9.31 -4.59 -6.29
N CYS A 12 -10.45 -4.30 -6.92
CA CYS A 12 -11.58 -3.79 -6.14
C CYS A 12 -11.99 -4.82 -5.07
N VAL A 13 -12.67 -4.37 -4.01
CA VAL A 13 -13.10 -5.23 -2.90
C VAL A 13 -13.80 -6.52 -3.33
N GLY A 14 -14.58 -6.48 -4.42
CA GLY A 14 -15.27 -7.66 -4.95
C GLY A 14 -14.33 -8.69 -5.57
N HIS A 15 -13.32 -8.24 -6.32
CA HIS A 15 -12.33 -9.13 -6.91
C HIS A 15 -11.42 -9.74 -5.85
N ASP A 16 -10.98 -8.97 -4.85
CA ASP A 16 -10.19 -9.49 -3.73
C ASP A 16 -10.99 -10.52 -2.93
N SER A 17 -12.29 -10.27 -2.71
CA SER A 17 -13.17 -11.21 -2.02
C SER A 17 -13.34 -12.53 -2.77
N LEU A 18 -13.51 -12.48 -4.09
CA LEU A 18 -13.62 -13.69 -4.93
C LEU A 18 -12.30 -14.46 -4.98
N PHE A 19 -11.17 -13.75 -5.12
CA PHE A 19 -9.86 -14.38 -5.12
C PHE A 19 -9.58 -15.09 -3.79
N LEU A 20 -9.80 -14.42 -2.66
CA LEU A 20 -9.62 -15.01 -1.33
C LEU A 20 -10.56 -16.19 -1.06
N LYS A 21 -11.79 -16.16 -1.58
CA LYS A 21 -12.75 -17.27 -1.43
C LYS A 21 -12.30 -18.55 -2.14
N HIS A 22 -11.58 -18.41 -3.26
CA HIS A 22 -11.20 -19.54 -4.12
C HIS A 22 -9.72 -19.90 -4.04
N ALA A 23 -8.88 -19.09 -3.39
CA ALA A 23 -7.47 -19.38 -3.19
C ALA A 23 -7.28 -20.52 -2.17
N GLU A 24 -6.62 -21.59 -2.60
CA GLU A 24 -6.23 -22.71 -1.72
C GLU A 24 -4.98 -22.34 -0.88
N ALA A 25 -4.11 -21.50 -1.43
CA ALA A 25 -2.89 -21.05 -0.78
C ALA A 25 -3.12 -19.79 0.07
N LEU A 26 -2.32 -19.65 1.13
CA LEU A 26 -2.34 -18.47 2.00
C LEU A 26 -2.12 -17.21 1.16
N THR A 27 -2.96 -16.21 1.37
CA THR A 27 -2.96 -15.00 0.54
C THR A 27 -2.89 -13.76 1.41
N THR A 28 -1.97 -12.86 1.09
CA THR A 28 -1.93 -11.52 1.67
C THR A 28 -2.17 -10.45 0.62
N VAL A 29 -2.80 -9.34 1.02
CA VAL A 29 -3.03 -8.20 0.13
C VAL A 29 -1.92 -7.18 0.33
N PHE A 30 -1.16 -6.90 -0.73
CA PHE A 30 -0.05 -5.96 -0.72
C PHE A 30 -0.50 -4.50 -0.75
N ALA A 31 -1.50 -4.17 -1.58
CA ALA A 31 -2.03 -2.80 -1.68
C ALA A 31 -3.45 -2.78 -2.27
N VAL A 32 -4.43 -2.20 -1.58
CA VAL A 32 -5.82 -2.10 -2.07
C VAL A 32 -6.02 -0.87 -2.94
N LYS A 33 -6.76 -1.03 -4.05
CA LYS A 33 -7.22 0.07 -4.89
C LYS A 33 -8.30 0.90 -4.18
N ASP A 34 -7.88 1.85 -3.34
CA ASP A 34 -8.78 2.81 -2.68
C ASP A 34 -9.27 3.89 -3.68
N ARG A 35 -10.55 4.27 -3.56
CA ARG A 35 -11.16 5.40 -4.27
C ARG A 35 -10.51 6.72 -3.88
N LEU A 36 -9.99 6.84 -2.65
CA LEU A 36 -9.27 8.02 -2.16
C LEU A 36 -8.00 8.31 -2.99
N LEU A 37 -7.34 7.27 -3.50
CA LEU A 37 -6.14 7.38 -4.32
C LEU A 37 -6.45 7.29 -5.82
N GLY A 38 -7.72 7.45 -6.21
CA GLY A 38 -8.13 7.51 -7.61
C GLY A 38 -7.65 6.31 -8.41
N HIS A 39 -7.85 5.10 -7.88
CA HIS A 39 -7.46 3.87 -8.55
C HIS A 39 -5.95 3.63 -8.70
N ASN A 40 -5.11 4.43 -8.03
CA ASN A 40 -3.65 4.35 -8.07
C ASN A 40 -3.10 3.96 -6.69
N PRO A 41 -3.04 2.66 -6.35
CA PRO A 41 -2.51 2.19 -5.07
C PRO A 41 -1.04 2.64 -4.82
N LEU A 42 -0.25 2.88 -5.87
CA LEU A 42 1.12 3.37 -5.77
C LEU A 42 1.20 4.87 -5.39
N ALA A 43 0.11 5.63 -5.51
CA ALA A 43 0.08 7.03 -5.10
C ALA A 43 0.41 7.18 -3.60
N ALA A 44 0.01 6.23 -2.75
CA ALA A 44 0.41 6.22 -1.34
C ALA A 44 1.93 6.16 -1.16
N LEU A 45 2.62 5.34 -1.95
CA LEU A 45 4.09 5.23 -1.91
C LEU A 45 4.74 6.51 -2.43
N TYR A 46 4.23 7.11 -3.51
CA TYR A 46 4.74 8.39 -4.02
C TYR A 46 4.48 9.57 -3.08
N GLN A 47 3.33 9.60 -2.42
CA GLN A 47 3.01 10.60 -1.39
C GLN A 47 3.66 10.31 -0.04
N SER A 48 4.17 9.10 0.21
CA SER A 48 4.78 8.73 1.50
C SER A 48 5.91 9.69 1.87
N ARG A 49 6.76 10.12 0.92
CA ARG A 49 7.83 11.08 1.17
C ARG A 49 7.30 12.43 1.65
N GLN A 50 6.18 12.89 1.11
CA GLN A 50 5.53 14.15 1.50
C GLN A 50 4.78 14.00 2.84
N TYR A 51 4.13 12.83 3.04
CA TYR A 51 3.42 12.48 4.26
C TYR A 51 4.37 12.34 5.46
N TYR A 52 5.47 11.59 5.32
CA TYR A 52 6.53 11.49 6.32
C TYR A 52 7.22 12.83 6.54
N ARG A 53 7.40 13.68 5.52
CA ARG A 53 7.89 15.05 5.73
C ARG A 53 6.96 15.86 6.66
N ARG A 54 5.64 15.74 6.48
CA ARG A 54 4.63 16.39 7.34
C ARG A 54 4.61 15.83 8.76
N LEU A 55 4.76 14.52 8.91
CA LEU A 55 4.86 13.87 10.22
C LEU A 55 6.15 14.26 10.95
N ARG A 56 7.29 14.33 10.25
CA ARG A 56 8.56 14.83 10.79
C ARG A 56 8.47 16.30 11.22
N THR A 57 7.63 17.11 10.58
CA THR A 57 7.43 18.53 10.96
C THR A 57 6.44 18.73 12.10
N ARG A 58 5.59 17.73 12.43
CA ARG A 58 4.63 17.82 13.54
C ARG A 58 5.17 17.34 14.90
N GLY A 59 6.43 16.90 14.95
CA GLY A 59 7.08 16.50 16.21
C GLY A 59 8.61 16.35 16.19
N GLY A 60 9.31 16.81 15.15
CA GLY A 60 10.77 16.71 15.03
C GLY A 60 11.45 18.08 14.95
N ILE A 61 12.57 18.19 15.66
CA ILE A 61 13.41 19.37 15.92
C ILE A 61 13.65 20.21 14.62
N PRO A 62 13.52 21.55 14.65
CA PRO A 62 13.88 22.39 13.52
C PRO A 62 15.40 22.34 13.31
N GLY A 63 15.89 21.89 12.16
CA GLY A 63 17.32 22.04 11.83
C GLY A 63 17.95 21.13 10.79
N GLU A 64 17.41 19.96 10.45
CA GLU A 64 18.09 19.06 9.49
C GLU A 64 17.38 19.01 8.14
N VAL A 65 17.61 20.07 7.35
CA VAL A 65 17.59 19.99 5.89
C VAL A 65 18.97 19.51 5.47
N GLY A 66 19.18 18.20 5.49
CA GLY A 66 20.33 17.59 4.82
C GLY A 66 19.98 17.40 3.35
N GLU A 67 20.51 18.28 2.49
CA GLU A 67 20.68 17.97 1.07
C GLU A 67 21.74 16.86 0.94
N GLY A 68 21.39 15.83 0.18
CA GLY A 68 22.18 14.63 -0.12
C GLY A 68 21.34 13.68 -0.96
#